data_AF-A0A8C7Y8K1-F1
#
_entry.id   AF-A0A8C7Y8K1-F1
#
_cell.length_a   1.000
_cell.length_b   1.000
_cell.length_c   1.000
_cell.angle_alpha   90.00
_cell.angle_beta   90.00
_cell.angle_gamma   90.00
#
_symmetry.space_group_name_H-M   'P 1'
#
loop_
_entity.id
_entity.type
_entity.pdbx_description
1 polymer ?
#
loop_
_entity_poly.entity_id
_entity_poly.type
_entity_poly.pdbx_seq_one_letter_code
_entity_poly.pdbx_strand_id
1 'polypeptide(L)'
;MSSCTGALLLLILTGLVMASAAHRNYVSDNMRYAHNYVAHRLNLTKPHIGNDPLFTFIKNNASCLRQHNLSLFNKTLDIYLRMFSIILDDTTTSPLLKPLSGKVQEAVKSNLTELHRKVLELKDLLQGQNPRHHRPGHRSKRENLLSKLDNIQVDDVLNQKKALAELKVFYQAASVCHYRGYVPAADSAHIAAAK
;
A
#
# COMPACT_ATOMS: atom_id res chain seq x y z
N MET A 1 -39.08 18.49 -36.14
CA MET A 1 -38.01 17.50 -35.89
C MET A 1 -36.92 18.17 -35.09
N SER A 2 -36.95 18.08 -33.75
CA SER A 2 -35.96 18.72 -32.87
C SER A 2 -35.75 17.83 -31.64
N SER A 3 -35.00 16.74 -31.80
CA SER A 3 -34.72 15.78 -30.72
C SER A 3 -33.53 14.87 -31.04
N CYS A 4 -32.47 15.41 -31.65
CA CYS A 4 -31.23 14.64 -31.91
C CYS A 4 -29.97 15.31 -31.35
N THR A 5 -29.98 16.63 -31.11
CA THR A 5 -28.81 17.39 -30.64
C THR A 5 -28.58 17.30 -29.12
N GLY A 6 -29.64 17.10 -28.33
CA GLY A 6 -29.51 16.98 -26.86
C GLY A 6 -28.86 15.67 -26.40
N ALA A 7 -29.12 14.56 -27.10
CA ALA A 7 -28.59 13.24 -26.75
C ALA A 7 -27.09 13.10 -27.07
N LEU A 8 -26.61 13.74 -28.14
CA LEU A 8 -25.19 13.75 -28.53
C LEU A 8 -24.31 14.51 -27.54
N LEU A 9 -24.80 15.63 -26.97
CA LEU A 9 -24.09 16.38 -25.93
C LEU A 9 -24.00 15.59 -24.62
N LEU A 10 -25.06 14.87 -24.23
CA LEU A 10 -25.03 13.99 -23.05
C LEU A 10 -24.05 12.83 -23.24
N LEU A 11 -23.97 12.22 -24.44
CA LEU A 11 -23.02 11.14 -24.70
C LEU A 11 -21.56 11.61 -24.63
N ILE A 12 -21.25 12.81 -25.14
CA ILE A 12 -19.90 13.40 -25.04
C ILE A 12 -19.56 13.73 -23.58
N LEU A 13 -20.51 14.25 -22.80
CA LEU A 13 -20.33 14.50 -21.37
C LEU A 13 -20.16 13.20 -20.55
N THR A 14 -20.91 12.14 -20.87
CA THR A 14 -20.74 10.83 -20.20
C THR A 14 -19.47 10.10 -20.62
N GLY A 15 -19.03 10.25 -21.88
CA GLY A 15 -17.78 9.67 -22.38
C GLY A 15 -16.54 10.33 -21.78
N LEU A 16 -16.58 11.64 -21.55
CA LEU A 16 -15.48 12.38 -20.93
C LEU A 16 -15.37 12.14 -19.42
N VAL A 17 -16.49 11.91 -18.72
CA VAL A 17 -16.49 11.59 -17.28
C VAL A 17 -15.95 10.19 -17.00
N MET A 18 -16.16 9.22 -17.90
CA MET A 18 -15.65 7.84 -17.75
C MET A 18 -14.15 7.70 -18.06
N ALA A 19 -13.54 8.60 -18.84
CA ALA A 19 -12.11 8.55 -19.15
C ALA A 19 -11.20 8.88 -17.95
N SER A 20 -11.73 9.48 -16.89
CA SER A 20 -10.96 9.79 -15.67
C SER A 20 -10.84 8.61 -14.69
N ALA A 21 -11.55 7.50 -14.93
CA ALA A 21 -11.42 6.27 -14.17
C ALA A 21 -10.26 5.38 -14.65
N ALA A 22 -9.21 5.98 -15.23
CA ALA A 22 -7.94 5.30 -15.42
C ALA A 22 -7.55 4.62 -14.10
N HIS A 23 -7.41 3.29 -14.12
CA HIS A 23 -6.88 2.54 -13.00
C HIS A 23 -5.50 3.12 -12.67
N ARG A 24 -5.43 4.06 -11.71
CA ARG A 24 -4.17 4.62 -11.24
C ARG A 24 -3.38 3.48 -10.59
N ASN A 25 -2.41 2.98 -11.33
CA ASN A 25 -1.42 2.06 -10.82
C ASN A 25 -0.39 2.92 -10.06
N TYR A 26 -0.38 2.79 -8.74
CA TYR A 26 0.51 3.56 -7.87
C TYR A 26 1.86 2.85 -7.68
N VAL A 27 1.98 1.61 -8.17
CA VAL A 27 3.24 0.87 -8.20
C VAL A 27 4.02 1.25 -9.46
N SER A 28 5.04 2.09 -9.26
CA SER A 28 5.98 2.48 -10.32
C SER A 28 6.72 1.27 -10.91
N ASP A 29 7.26 1.42 -12.12
CA ASP A 29 8.02 0.34 -12.76
C ASP A 29 9.29 -0.01 -11.99
N ASN A 30 9.96 0.97 -11.37
CA ASN A 30 11.11 0.71 -10.50
C ASN A 30 10.73 -0.15 -9.29
N MET A 31 9.61 0.19 -8.63
CA MET A 31 9.11 -0.60 -7.50
C MET A 31 8.72 -2.01 -7.94
N ARG A 32 8.07 -2.14 -9.11
CA ARG A 32 7.69 -3.44 -9.67
C ARG A 32 8.90 -4.29 -10.00
N TYR A 33 9.92 -3.69 -10.62
CA TYR A 33 11.18 -4.35 -10.92
C TYR A 33 11.87 -4.82 -9.64
N ALA A 34 12.03 -3.94 -8.64
CA ALA A 34 12.67 -4.28 -7.38
C ALA A 34 11.93 -5.39 -6.63
N HIS A 35 10.60 -5.30 -6.57
CA HIS A 35 9.76 -6.34 -5.96
C HIS A 35 9.90 -7.69 -6.68
N ASN A 36 9.81 -7.71 -8.01
CA ASN A 36 9.94 -8.93 -8.79
C ASN A 36 11.34 -9.55 -8.65
N TYR A 37 12.39 -8.74 -8.62
CA TYR A 37 13.77 -9.19 -8.43
C TYR A 37 13.94 -9.87 -7.07
N VAL A 38 13.51 -9.21 -5.99
CA VAL A 38 13.54 -9.76 -4.63
C VAL A 38 12.69 -11.03 -4.53
N ALA A 39 11.48 -11.01 -5.09
CA ALA A 39 10.56 -12.14 -5.06
C ALA A 39 11.15 -13.39 -5.72
N HIS A 40 11.81 -13.21 -6.87
CA HIS A 40 12.48 -14.30 -7.57
C HIS A 40 13.67 -14.82 -6.76
N ARG A 41 14.58 -13.94 -6.32
CA ARG A 41 15.82 -14.34 -5.62
C ARG A 41 15.57 -15.00 -4.27
N LEU A 42 14.52 -14.58 -3.56
CA LEU A 42 14.16 -15.12 -2.24
C LEU A 42 13.09 -16.24 -2.31
N ASN A 43 12.70 -16.66 -3.52
CA ASN A 43 11.66 -17.66 -3.78
C ASN A 43 10.32 -17.37 -3.07
N LEU A 44 9.86 -16.12 -3.12
CA LEU A 44 8.66 -15.67 -2.42
C LEU A 44 7.35 -16.16 -3.06
N THR A 45 7.42 -16.74 -4.26
CA THR A 45 6.26 -17.27 -5.00
C THR A 45 5.88 -18.69 -4.60
N LYS A 46 6.59 -19.31 -3.64
CA LYS A 46 6.25 -20.66 -3.18
C LYS A 46 4.84 -20.67 -2.55
N PRO A 47 4.03 -21.73 -2.77
CA PRO A 47 2.64 -21.79 -2.29
C PRO A 47 2.47 -21.52 -0.79
N HIS A 48 3.35 -22.04 0.07
CA HIS A 48 3.28 -21.81 1.53
C HIS A 48 3.55 -20.35 1.96
N ILE A 49 4.09 -19.53 1.06
CA ILE A 49 4.31 -18.09 1.27
C ILE A 49 3.11 -17.31 0.71
N GLY A 50 2.65 -17.67 -0.49
CA GLY A 50 1.57 -16.95 -1.19
C GLY A 50 0.15 -17.29 -0.72
N ASN A 51 -0.11 -18.51 -0.27
CA ASN A 51 -1.46 -18.98 0.08
C ASN A 51 -1.90 -18.62 1.50
N ASP A 52 -0.97 -18.13 2.33
CA ASP A 52 -1.25 -17.70 3.70
C ASP A 52 -0.61 -16.32 3.95
N PRO A 53 -1.22 -15.24 3.40
CA PRO A 53 -0.67 -13.90 3.46
C PRO A 53 -0.80 -13.30 4.86
N LEU A 54 0.24 -12.61 5.30
CA LEU A 54 0.37 -12.12 6.67
C LEU A 54 -0.66 -11.02 6.98
N PHE A 55 -1.02 -10.18 5.99
CA PHE A 55 -1.90 -9.03 6.19
C PHE A 55 -3.31 -9.19 5.60
N THR A 56 -3.73 -10.43 5.26
CA THR A 56 -5.07 -10.72 4.68
C THR A 56 -6.21 -10.14 5.52
N PHE A 57 -6.08 -10.21 6.85
CA PHE A 57 -7.10 -9.70 7.77
C PHE A 57 -7.28 -8.18 7.69
N ILE A 58 -6.24 -7.42 7.32
CA ILE A 58 -6.34 -5.99 7.07
C ILE A 58 -7.07 -5.74 5.75
N LYS A 59 -6.66 -6.41 4.68
CA LYS A 59 -7.30 -6.28 3.35
C LYS A 59 -8.81 -6.52 3.40
N ASN A 60 -9.25 -7.52 4.17
CA ASN A 60 -10.66 -7.91 4.24
C ASN A 60 -11.50 -7.03 5.18
N ASN A 61 -10.88 -6.23 6.05
CA ASN A 61 -11.59 -5.48 7.09
C ASN A 61 -11.33 -3.97 7.10
N ALA A 62 -10.29 -3.50 6.42
CA ALA A 62 -9.89 -2.10 6.38
C ALA A 62 -10.24 -1.49 5.00
N SER A 63 -11.28 -0.66 4.97
CA SER A 63 -11.60 0.17 3.80
C SER A 63 -10.99 1.57 3.91
N CYS A 64 -10.46 2.11 2.81
CA CYS A 64 -9.94 3.48 2.74
C CYS A 64 -10.99 4.59 3.00
N LEU A 65 -12.29 4.29 2.78
CA LEU A 65 -13.39 5.24 2.99
C LEU A 65 -13.53 5.71 4.44
N ARG A 66 -12.91 5.00 5.37
CA ARG A 66 -13.04 5.23 6.81
C ARG A 66 -11.69 5.71 7.33
N GLN A 67 -11.61 7.00 7.66
CA GLN A 67 -10.37 7.64 8.14
C GLN A 67 -9.73 6.93 9.36
N HIS A 68 -10.55 6.30 10.21
CA HIS A 68 -10.07 5.50 11.34
C HIS A 68 -9.32 4.22 10.96
N ASN A 69 -9.48 3.72 9.72
CA ASN A 69 -8.73 2.58 9.21
C ASN A 69 -7.33 2.99 8.70
N LEU A 70 -7.06 4.28 8.49
CA LEU A 70 -5.73 4.74 8.10
C LEU A 70 -4.65 4.35 9.13
N SER A 71 -5.01 4.28 10.41
CA SER A 71 -4.07 3.81 11.43
C SER A 71 -3.70 2.33 11.26
N LEU A 72 -4.58 1.50 10.71
CA LEU A 72 -4.27 0.09 10.43
C LEU A 72 -3.27 0.00 9.27
N PHE A 73 -3.46 0.80 8.22
CA PHE A 73 -2.50 0.90 7.13
C PHE A 73 -1.15 1.44 7.60
N ASN A 74 -1.14 2.54 8.36
CA ASN A 74 0.06 3.13 8.93
C ASN A 74 0.83 2.12 9.81
N LYS A 75 0.13 1.44 10.73
CA LYS A 75 0.74 0.41 11.59
C LYS A 75 1.28 -0.78 10.79
N THR A 76 0.63 -1.15 9.70
CA THR A 76 1.15 -2.22 8.82
C THR A 76 2.41 -1.77 8.07
N LEU A 77 2.47 -0.51 7.61
CA LEU A 77 3.70 0.06 7.02
C LEU A 77 4.85 0.13 8.04
N ASP A 78 4.57 0.43 9.31
CA ASP A 78 5.57 0.36 10.38
C ASP A 78 6.17 -1.04 10.53
N ILE A 79 5.35 -2.08 10.41
CA ILE A 79 5.81 -3.47 10.45
C ILE A 79 6.73 -3.77 9.26
N TYR A 80 6.34 -3.35 8.05
CA TYR A 80 7.21 -3.46 6.88
C TYR A 80 8.56 -2.78 7.08
N LEU A 81 8.57 -1.53 7.55
CA LEU A 81 9.80 -0.79 7.81
C LEU A 81 10.69 -1.50 8.84
N ARG A 82 10.11 -2.00 9.92
CA ARG A 82 10.86 -2.77 10.94
C ARG A 82 11.46 -4.05 10.36
N MET A 83 10.72 -4.80 9.55
CA MET A 83 11.23 -5.98 8.86
C MET A 83 12.38 -5.63 7.91
N PHE A 84 12.26 -4.55 7.13
CA PHE A 84 13.36 -4.07 6.29
C PHE A 84 14.60 -3.71 7.11
N SER A 85 14.45 -2.99 8.22
CA SER A 85 15.58 -2.64 9.08
C SER A 85 16.31 -3.88 9.62
N ILE A 86 15.57 -4.92 10.01
CA ILE A 86 16.15 -6.19 10.47
C ILE A 86 16.87 -6.93 9.33
N ILE A 87 16.29 -6.96 8.14
CA ILE A 87 16.88 -7.68 6.99
C ILE A 87 18.13 -6.95 6.46
N LEU A 88 18.11 -5.62 6.48
CA LEU A 88 19.16 -4.75 5.96
C LEU A 88 20.22 -4.36 7.01
N ASP A 89 20.11 -4.85 8.24
CA ASP A 89 21.10 -4.59 9.29
C ASP A 89 22.49 -5.10 8.84
N ASP A 90 23.47 -4.22 8.79
CA ASP A 90 24.83 -4.55 8.38
C ASP A 90 25.67 -5.16 9.52
N THR A 91 25.19 -5.08 10.77
CA THR A 91 25.86 -5.69 11.92
C THR A 91 25.70 -7.21 11.97
N THR A 92 24.61 -7.73 11.40
CA THR A 92 24.32 -9.17 11.37
C THR A 92 23.80 -9.59 10.00
N THR A 93 24.40 -10.63 9.41
CA THR A 93 23.88 -11.15 8.14
C THR A 93 22.53 -11.83 8.37
N SER A 94 21.46 -11.18 7.89
CA SER A 94 20.10 -11.71 7.97
C SER A 94 20.03 -13.18 7.47
N PRO A 95 19.37 -14.08 8.21
CA PRO A 95 19.15 -15.46 7.77
C PRO A 95 18.44 -15.57 6.42
N LEU A 96 17.66 -14.55 6.04
CA LEU A 96 16.99 -14.46 4.75
C LEU A 96 17.97 -14.25 3.58
N LEU A 97 19.08 -13.56 3.84
CA LEU A 97 20.09 -13.20 2.84
C LEU A 97 21.27 -14.16 2.82
N LYS A 98 21.57 -14.85 3.94
CA LYS A 98 22.68 -15.80 4.11
C LYS A 98 22.81 -16.86 3.01
N PRO A 99 21.73 -17.41 2.42
CA PRO A 99 21.85 -18.40 1.35
C PRO A 99 22.29 -17.84 -0.01
N LEU A 100 22.34 -16.52 -0.18
CA LEU A 100 22.67 -15.88 -1.45
C LEU A 100 24.19 -15.70 -1.60
N SER A 101 24.69 -15.83 -2.84
CA SER A 101 26.08 -15.48 -3.16
C SER A 101 26.30 -13.97 -3.09
N GLY A 102 27.51 -13.50 -2.73
CA GLY A 102 27.81 -12.09 -2.47
C GLY A 102 27.25 -11.08 -3.50
N LYS A 103 27.49 -11.26 -4.81
CA LYS A 103 26.95 -10.34 -5.84
C LYS A 103 25.42 -10.30 -5.87
N VAL A 104 24.77 -11.45 -5.68
CA VAL A 104 23.31 -11.56 -5.64
C VAL A 104 22.77 -10.96 -4.35
N GLN A 105 23.46 -11.20 -3.22
CA GLN A 105 23.13 -10.63 -1.92
C GLN A 105 23.12 -9.10 -1.96
N GLU A 106 24.17 -8.48 -2.51
CA GLU A 106 24.27 -7.02 -2.67
C GLU A 106 23.16 -6.46 -3.57
N ALA A 107 22.89 -7.13 -4.70
CA ALA A 107 21.78 -6.74 -5.56
C ALA A 107 20.42 -6.85 -4.85
N VAL A 108 20.21 -7.89 -4.03
CA VAL A 108 18.98 -8.04 -3.23
C VAL A 108 18.89 -6.95 -2.17
N LYS A 109 19.98 -6.65 -1.45
CA LYS A 109 20.04 -5.54 -0.48
C LYS A 109 19.68 -4.21 -1.14
N SER A 110 20.27 -3.89 -2.28
CA SER A 110 19.98 -2.66 -3.04
C SER A 110 18.49 -2.54 -3.40
N ASN A 111 17.88 -3.61 -3.91
CA ASN A 111 16.44 -3.61 -4.24
C ASN A 111 15.56 -3.54 -2.99
N LEU A 112 15.93 -4.20 -1.89
CA LEU A 112 15.25 -4.08 -0.60
C LEU A 112 15.33 -2.65 -0.04
N THR A 113 16.46 -1.96 -0.20
CA THR A 113 16.62 -0.55 0.19
C THR A 113 15.71 0.36 -0.61
N GLU A 114 15.56 0.14 -1.92
CA GLU A 114 14.61 0.91 -2.74
C GLU A 114 13.16 0.66 -2.29
N LEU A 115 12.79 -0.60 -2.01
CA LEU A 115 11.47 -0.94 -1.49
C LEU A 115 11.20 -0.31 -0.11
N HIS A 116 12.19 -0.35 0.79
CA HIS A 116 12.14 0.29 2.10
C HIS A 116 11.88 1.79 1.97
N ARG A 117 12.63 2.47 1.10
CA ARG A 117 12.46 3.90 0.79
C ARG A 117 11.06 4.21 0.28
N LYS A 118 10.51 3.38 -0.63
CA LYS A 118 9.15 3.55 -1.14
C LYS A 118 8.07 3.39 -0.07
N VAL A 119 8.23 2.42 0.82
CA VAL A 119 7.31 2.23 1.96
C VAL A 119 7.38 3.41 2.92
N LEU A 120 8.57 3.95 3.17
CA LEU A 120 8.76 5.13 4.00
C LEU A 120 8.05 6.36 3.41
N GLU A 121 8.26 6.64 2.11
CA GLU A 121 7.56 7.73 1.40
C GLU A 121 6.04 7.61 1.54
N LEU A 122 5.49 6.40 1.33
CA LEU A 122 4.05 6.18 1.44
C LEU A 122 3.54 6.37 2.87
N LYS A 123 4.32 5.96 3.87
CA LYS A 123 3.97 6.17 5.28
C LYS A 123 3.88 7.66 5.60
N ASP A 124 4.86 8.46 5.19
CA ASP A 124 4.87 9.90 5.42
C ASP A 124 3.65 10.57 4.78
N LEU A 125 3.29 10.14 3.56
CA LEU A 125 2.08 10.61 2.86
C LEU A 125 0.78 10.27 3.60
N LEU A 126 0.73 9.15 4.33
CA LEU A 126 -0.45 8.75 5.11
C LEU A 126 -0.51 9.43 6.48
N GLN A 127 0.63 9.73 7.11
CA GLN A 127 0.69 10.41 8.40
C GLN A 127 0.18 11.86 8.33
N GLY A 128 0.34 12.52 7.19
CA GLY A 128 -0.24 13.85 6.94
C GLY A 128 -1.78 13.90 6.99
N GLN A 129 -2.47 12.75 7.05
CA GLN A 129 -3.94 12.66 6.98
C GLN A 129 -4.63 12.46 8.35
N ASN A 130 -3.98 12.87 9.44
CA ASN A 130 -4.44 12.66 10.82
C ASN A 130 -5.95 12.96 11.02
N PRO A 131 -6.75 12.00 11.55
CA PRO A 131 -8.18 12.20 11.73
C PRO A 131 -8.47 13.24 12.82
N ARG A 132 -9.31 14.23 12.49
CA ARG A 132 -9.74 15.26 13.44
C ARG A 132 -10.84 14.79 14.40
N HIS A 133 -11.59 13.73 14.12
CA HIS A 133 -12.66 13.28 15.01
C HIS A 133 -12.90 11.76 14.98
N HIS A 134 -12.95 11.14 16.16
CA HIS A 134 -13.34 9.73 16.36
C HIS A 134 -14.86 9.62 16.51
N ARG A 135 -15.53 8.79 15.70
CA ARG A 135 -16.91 8.35 15.96
C ARG A 135 -16.89 7.05 16.78
N PRO A 136 -17.70 6.89 17.85
CA PRO A 136 -17.48 5.84 18.85
C PRO A 136 -17.79 4.39 18.44
N GLY A 137 -18.42 4.13 17.28
CA GLY A 137 -19.07 2.85 17.00
C GLY A 137 -18.20 1.66 16.57
N HIS A 138 -16.89 1.81 16.36
CA HIS A 138 -16.02 0.74 15.80
C HIS A 138 -14.70 0.52 16.56
N ARG A 139 -14.61 1.01 17.80
CA ARG A 139 -13.37 1.00 18.59
C ARG A 139 -12.83 -0.43 18.84
N SER A 140 -13.68 -1.34 19.31
CA SER A 140 -13.27 -2.70 19.70
C SER A 140 -12.73 -3.55 18.54
N LYS A 141 -13.40 -3.54 17.37
CA LYS A 141 -12.92 -4.28 16.19
C LYS A 141 -11.55 -3.76 15.73
N ARG A 142 -11.37 -2.43 15.70
CA ARG A 142 -10.09 -1.81 15.30
C ARG A 142 -8.97 -2.16 16.27
N GLU A 143 -9.22 -2.09 17.58
CA GLU A 143 -8.26 -2.45 18.61
C GLU A 143 -7.83 -3.92 18.50
N ASN A 144 -8.78 -4.83 18.23
CA ASN A 144 -8.45 -6.24 17.98
C ASN A 144 -7.56 -6.42 16.76
N LEU A 145 -7.78 -5.66 15.67
CA LEU A 145 -6.92 -5.74 14.48
C LEU A 145 -5.53 -5.12 14.73
N LEU A 146 -5.44 -4.04 15.53
CA LEU A 146 -4.17 -3.46 15.94
C LEU A 146 -3.37 -4.44 16.83
N SER A 147 -4.02 -5.07 17.81
CA SER A 147 -3.39 -6.09 18.65
C SER A 147 -2.89 -7.29 17.82
N LYS A 148 -3.63 -7.71 16.79
CA LYS A 148 -3.14 -8.74 15.85
C LYS A 148 -1.89 -8.31 15.09
N LEU A 149 -1.80 -7.04 14.69
CA LEU A 149 -0.59 -6.48 14.06
C LEU A 149 0.59 -6.46 15.05
N ASP A 150 0.34 -6.13 16.32
CA ASP A 150 1.38 -6.11 17.36
C ASP A 150 1.99 -7.49 17.65
N ASN A 151 1.21 -8.55 17.46
CA ASN A 151 1.66 -9.94 17.69
C ASN A 151 2.50 -10.52 16.53
N ILE A 152 2.72 -9.76 15.45
CA ILE A 152 3.53 -10.24 14.32
C ILE A 152 5.01 -10.26 14.72
N GLN A 153 5.63 -11.43 14.66
CA GLN A 153 7.06 -11.61 14.87
C GLN A 153 7.81 -11.14 13.62
N VAL A 154 8.44 -9.97 13.72
CA VAL A 154 9.11 -9.27 12.60
C VAL A 154 10.50 -9.83 12.26
N ASP A 155 11.08 -10.56 13.21
CA ASP A 155 12.36 -11.26 13.12
C ASP A 155 12.22 -12.68 12.54
N ASP A 156 11.02 -13.26 12.58
CA ASP A 156 10.73 -14.54 11.96
C ASP A 156 10.88 -14.50 10.43
N VAL A 157 11.71 -15.40 9.90
CA VAL A 157 12.08 -15.45 8.48
C VAL A 157 10.87 -15.78 7.59
N LEU A 158 9.93 -16.60 8.06
CA LEU A 158 8.74 -16.94 7.29
C LEU A 158 7.81 -15.72 7.18
N ASN A 159 7.60 -14.99 8.28
CA ASN A 159 6.82 -13.75 8.29
C ASN A 159 7.45 -12.68 7.39
N GLN A 160 8.78 -12.52 7.43
CA GLN A 160 9.50 -11.62 6.51
C GLN A 160 9.24 -11.98 5.05
N LYS A 161 9.31 -13.27 4.69
CA LYS A 161 9.02 -13.74 3.33
C LYS A 161 7.57 -13.47 2.92
N LYS A 162 6.61 -13.78 3.79
CA LYS A 162 5.17 -13.53 3.53
C LYS A 162 4.89 -12.05 3.33
N ALA A 163 5.42 -11.19 4.21
CA ALA A 163 5.29 -9.75 4.09
C ALA A 163 5.85 -9.24 2.76
N LEU A 164 7.10 -9.61 2.43
CA LEU A 164 7.73 -9.22 1.16
C LEU A 164 6.96 -9.74 -0.06
N ALA A 165 6.38 -10.93 0.01
CA ALA A 165 5.58 -11.50 -1.08
C ALA A 165 4.34 -10.63 -1.38
N GLU A 166 3.64 -10.17 -0.35
CA GLU A 166 2.42 -9.39 -0.51
C GLU A 166 2.64 -7.86 -0.58
N LEU A 167 3.86 -7.38 -0.35
CA LEU A 167 4.23 -5.96 -0.29
C LEU A 167 3.64 -5.12 -1.43
N LYS A 168 3.80 -5.57 -2.67
CA LYS A 168 3.31 -4.83 -3.85
C LYS A 168 1.79 -4.62 -3.82
N VAL A 169 1.05 -5.64 -3.40
CA VAL A 169 -0.42 -5.58 -3.31
C VAL A 169 -0.84 -4.67 -2.16
N PHE A 170 -0.17 -4.78 -1.02
CA PHE A 170 -0.44 -3.93 0.14
C PHE A 170 -0.12 -2.46 -0.16
N TYR A 171 1.03 -2.19 -0.77
CA TYR A 171 1.45 -0.86 -1.19
C TYR A 171 0.40 -0.20 -2.08
N GLN A 172 -0.06 -0.90 -3.12
CA GLN A 172 -1.12 -0.39 -4.00
C GLN A 172 -2.39 -0.05 -3.20
N ALA A 173 -2.83 -0.92 -2.28
CA ALA A 173 -4.01 -0.67 -1.46
C ALA A 173 -3.85 0.57 -0.55
N ALA A 174 -2.69 0.71 0.09
CA ALA A 174 -2.36 1.85 0.94
C ALA A 174 -2.24 3.16 0.13
N SER A 175 -1.65 3.13 -1.06
CA SER A 175 -1.61 4.27 -1.97
C SER A 175 -3.01 4.69 -2.42
N VAL A 176 -3.90 3.74 -2.75
CA VAL A 176 -5.30 4.06 -3.04
C VAL A 176 -5.94 4.78 -1.86
N CYS A 177 -5.64 4.40 -0.61
CA CYS A 177 -6.16 5.10 0.56
C CYS A 177 -5.70 6.54 0.66
N HIS A 178 -4.42 6.81 0.37
CA HIS A 178 -3.90 8.18 0.33
C HIS A 178 -4.66 9.02 -0.72
N TYR A 179 -4.77 8.52 -1.96
CA TYR A 179 -5.30 9.29 -3.08
C TYR A 179 -6.83 9.35 -3.17
N ARG A 180 -7.57 8.34 -2.67
CA ARG A 180 -9.04 8.38 -2.56
C ARG A 180 -9.54 9.01 -1.25
N GLY A 181 -8.67 9.16 -0.25
CA GLY A 181 -8.92 9.93 0.97
C GLY A 181 -8.58 11.42 0.84
N TYR A 182 -7.94 11.83 -0.26
CA TYR A 182 -7.72 13.23 -0.61
C TYR A 182 -8.96 13.81 -1.29
N VAL A 183 -9.75 14.60 -0.56
CA VAL A 183 -10.63 15.61 -1.16
C VAL A 183 -9.84 16.91 -1.09
N PRO A 184 -9.20 17.37 -2.18
CA PRO A 184 -8.70 18.74 -2.21
C PRO A 184 -9.91 19.65 -2.06
N ALA A 185 -9.98 20.38 -0.94
CA ALA A 185 -10.93 21.47 -0.75
C ALA A 185 -10.59 22.70 -1.61
N ALA A 186 -9.69 22.58 -2.59
CA ALA A 186 -9.27 23.64 -3.49
C ALA A 186 -9.32 23.09 -4.92
N ASP A 187 -10.51 23.14 -5.51
CA ASP A 187 -10.77 23.21 -6.96
C ASP A 187 -12.28 23.23 -7.26
N SER A 188 -13.14 22.95 -6.27
CA SER A 188 -14.59 23.14 -6.40
C SER A 188 -15.07 24.59 -6.18
N ALA A 189 -14.17 25.53 -5.87
CA ALA A 189 -14.54 26.93 -5.59
C ALA A 189 -14.64 27.82 -6.85
N HIS A 190 -14.24 27.34 -8.03
CA HIS A 190 -14.27 28.16 -9.27
C HIS A 190 -15.44 27.90 -10.20
N ILE A 191 -16.42 27.04 -9.83
CA ILE A 191 -17.65 26.83 -10.61
C ILE A 191 -18.87 27.03 -9.72
N ALA A 192 -18.93 28.14 -8.99
CA ALA A 192 -20.13 28.62 -8.32
C ALA A 192 -20.19 30.15 -8.20
N ALA A 193 -19.42 30.86 -9.04
CA ALA A 193 -19.48 32.32 -9.16
C ALA A 193 -19.49 32.72 -10.64
N ALA A 194 -20.51 32.27 -11.35
CA ALA A 194 -20.98 32.88 -12.59
C ALA A 194 -22.50 32.72 -12.59
N LYS A 195 -23.15 33.64 -11.89
CA LYS A 195 -24.58 33.92 -12.03
C LYS A 195 -24.71 35.40 -12.31
#